data_AF-A0AAN8X336-F1
#
_entry.id   AF-A0AAN8X336-F1
#
_cell.length_a   1.000
_cell.length_b   1.000
_cell.length_c   1.000
_cell.angle_alpha   90.00
_cell.angle_beta   90.00
_cell.angle_gamma   90.00
#
_symmetry.space_group_name_H-M   'P 1'
#
loop_
_entity.id
_entity.type
_entity.pdbx_description
1 polymer ?
#
loop_
_entity_poly.entity_id
_entity_poly.type
_entity_poly.pdbx_seq_one_letter_code
_entity_poly.pdbx_strand_id
1 'polypeptide(L)' 'MGDLLYSFNNPCVMDIKMGTRTFLETEVSNTTARKDLYEKMIKVDKCAPSIEENEAKALLNYGIWTSVTI' A
#
# COMPACT_ATOMS: atom_id res chain seq x y z
N MET A 1 17.77 16.56 -2.74
CA MET A 1 16.43 16.77 -3.32
C MET A 1 16.07 18.22 -3.05
N GLY A 2 15.76 19.02 -4.07
CA GLY A 2 15.40 20.43 -3.90
C GLY A 2 13.92 20.59 -3.60
N ASP A 3 13.55 21.71 -2.98
CA ASP A 3 12.14 22.06 -2.80
C ASP A 3 11.51 22.42 -4.16
N LEU A 4 10.61 21.56 -4.63
CA LEU A 4 9.89 21.70 -5.89
C LEU A 4 8.86 22.85 -5.86
N LEU A 5 8.50 23.32 -4.66
CA LEU A 5 7.47 24.35 -4.47
C LEU A 5 8.05 25.74 -4.22
N TYR A 6 9.38 25.86 -4.10
CA TYR A 6 10.07 27.07 -3.64
C TYR A 6 9.70 28.36 -4.40
N SER A 7 9.35 28.26 -5.69
CA SER A 7 9.03 29.42 -6.54
C SER A 7 7.53 29.70 -6.72
N PHE A 8 6.66 28.93 -6.05
CA PHE A 8 5.21 29.07 -6.21
C PHE A 8 4.58 29.77 -5.01
N ASN A 9 3.67 30.71 -5.26
CA ASN A 9 2.80 31.30 -4.24
C ASN A 9 1.48 30.53 -4.21
N ASN A 10 1.12 29.98 -3.05
CA ASN A 10 -0.08 29.14 -2.85
C ASN A 10 -0.21 27.99 -3.87
N PRO A 11 0.80 27.11 -4.03
CA PRO A 11 0.70 25.99 -4.97
C PRO A 11 -0.40 25.00 -4.56
N CYS A 12 -1.17 24.53 -5.54
CA CYS A 12 -2.02 23.35 -5.40
C CYS A 12 -1.23 22.12 -5.88
N VAL A 13 -1.18 21.08 -5.06
CA VAL A 13 -0.37 19.89 -5.33
C VAL A 13 -1.27 18.69 -5.54
N MET A 14 -0.99 17.92 -6.58
CA MET A 14 -1.60 16.63 -6.86
C MET A 14 -0.48 15.62 -7.07
N ASP A 15 -0.50 14.53 -6.30
CA ASP A 15 0.39 13.39 -6.49
C ASP A 15 -0.36 12.35 -7.33
N ILE A 16 0.16 12.03 -8.51
CA ILE A 16 -0.38 10.98 -9.37
C ILE A 16 0.63 9.85 -9.40
N LYS A 17 0.23 8.72 -8.82
CA LYS A 17 0.99 7.48 -8.93
C LYS A 17 0.74 6.86 -10.31
N MET A 18 1.82 6.64 -11.06
CA MET A 18 1.77 6.08 -12.41
C MET A 18 2.13 4.60 -12.39
N GLY A 19 1.51 3.82 -13.28
CA GLY A 19 1.77 2.39 -13.46
C GLY A 19 0.54 1.52 -13.20
N THR A 20 0.54 0.30 -13.75
CA THR A 20 -0.52 -0.70 -13.53
C THR A 20 -0.28 -1.58 -12.30
N ARG A 21 0.92 -1.48 -11.71
CA ARG A 21 1.35 -2.19 -10.50
C ARG A 21 2.19 -1.24 -9.66
N THR A 22 1.95 -1.23 -8.35
CA THR A 22 2.62 -0.32 -7.42
C THR A 22 3.59 -1.03 -6.46
N PHE A 23 3.86 -2.32 -6.70
CA PHE A 23 4.80 -3.15 -5.96
C PHE A 23 5.95 -3.61 -6.87
N LEU A 24 7.07 -3.94 -6.26
CA LEU A 24 8.19 -4.61 -6.92
C LEU A 24 7.97 -6.11 -6.95
N GLU A 25 8.46 -6.81 -7.98
CA GLU A 25 8.36 -8.28 -8.06
C GLU A 25 9.03 -8.99 -6.86
N THR A 26 10.08 -8.37 -6.31
CA THR A 26 10.77 -8.82 -5.10
C THR A 26 9.91 -8.72 -3.84
N GLU A 27 8.85 -7.90 -3.84
CA GLU A 27 7.91 -7.78 -2.72
C GLU A 27 6.81 -8.83 -2.77
N VAL A 28 6.49 -9.37 -3.96
CA VAL A 28 5.49 -10.45 -4.13
C VAL A 28 6.00 -11.76 -3.55
N SER A 29 7.29 -12.02 -3.68
CA SER A 29 7.96 -13.21 -3.14
C SER A 29 8.24 -13.10 -1.64
N ASN A 30 7.95 -11.94 -1.04
CA ASN A 30 8.23 -11.67 0.35
C ASN A 30 7.05 -12.09 1.24
N THR A 31 7.18 -13.22 1.92
CA THR A 31 6.20 -13.76 2.87
C THR A 31 6.24 -13.10 4.26
N THR A 32 6.94 -11.97 4.41
CA THR A 32 7.07 -11.33 5.71
C THR A 32 5.72 -10.77 6.16
N ALA A 33 5.25 -11.28 7.30
CA ALA A 33 4.00 -10.90 7.93
C ALA A 33 3.98 -9.40 8.30
N ARG A 34 3.08 -8.64 7.66
CA ARG A 34 2.95 -7.18 7.85
C ARG A 34 1.63 -6.84 8.56
N LYS A 35 1.71 -6.59 9.87
CA LYS A 35 0.56 -6.22 10.71
C LYS A 35 -0.04 -4.86 10.36
N ASP A 36 0.82 -3.91 9.98
CA ASP A 36 0.42 -2.55 9.58
C ASP A 36 -0.48 -2.55 8.34
N LEU A 37 -0.21 -3.43 7.38
CA LEU A 37 -1.01 -3.56 6.17
C LEU A 37 -2.34 -4.29 6.44
N TYR A 38 -2.32 -5.29 7.32
CA TYR A 38 -3.55 -5.96 7.76
C TYR A 38 -4.53 -4.98 8.42
N GLU A 39 -4.06 -4.09 9.30
CA GLU A 39 -4.90 -3.07 9.92
C GLU A 39 -5.50 -2.08 8.92
N LYS A 40 -4.73 -1.69 7.89
CA LYS A 40 -5.25 -0.86 6.80
C LYS A 40 -6.29 -1.61 5.96
N MET A 41 -6.04 -2.90 5.71
CA MET A 41 -6.91 -3.75 4.93
C MET A 41 -8.27 -3.94 5.58
N ILE A 42 -8.31 -4.31 6.86
CA ILE A 42 -9.56 -4.43 7.64
C ILE A 42 -10.34 -3.10 7.71
N LYS A 43 -9.65 -1.95 7.70
CA LYS A 43 -10.29 -0.63 7.69
C LYS A 43 -10.99 -0.32 6.37
N VAL A 44 -10.44 -0.80 5.25
CA VAL A 44 -11.02 -0.62 3.91
C VAL A 44 -12.08 -1.68 3.63
N ASP A 45 -11.73 -2.95 3.83
CA ASP A 45 -12.60 -4.10 3.67
C ASP A 45 -12.26 -5.21 4.69
N LYS A 46 -13.23 -5.51 5.56
CA LYS A 46 -13.12 -6.52 6.61
C LYS A 46 -13.12 -7.96 6.08
N CYS A 47 -13.63 -8.19 4.88
CA CYS A 47 -13.75 -9.51 4.27
C CYS A 47 -12.61 -9.83 3.30
N ALA A 48 -11.73 -8.88 3.03
CA ALA A 48 -10.62 -9.06 2.11
C ALA A 48 -9.53 -10.04 2.62
N PRO A 49 -9.18 -10.10 3.93
CA PRO A 49 -8.11 -10.99 4.39
C PRO A 49 -8.54 -12.45 4.38
N SER A 50 -7.58 -13.33 4.08
CA SER A 50 -7.81 -14.78 4.23
C SER A 50 -7.91 -15.18 5.72
N ILE A 51 -8.47 -16.36 5.99
CA ILE A 51 -8.65 -16.87 7.37
C ILE A 51 -7.30 -16.94 8.10
N GLU A 52 -6.25 -17.43 7.43
CA GLU A 52 -4.90 -17.53 7.96
C GLU A 52 -4.30 -16.16 8.33
N GLU A 53 -4.53 -15.14 7.49
CA GLU A 53 -4.07 -13.77 7.75
C GLU A 53 -4.86 -13.11 8.88
N ASN A 54 -6.14 -13.46 9.03
CA ASN A 54 -7.02 -13.00 10.10
C ASN A 54 -6.58 -13.58 11.46
N GLU A 55 -6.20 -14.86 11.48
CA GLU A 55 -5.63 -15.53 12.67
C GLU A 55 -4.26 -14.95 13.02
N ALA A 56 -3.38 -14.77 12.03
CA ALA A 56 -2.06 -14.17 12.22
C ALA A 56 -2.11 -12.66 12.51
N LYS A 57 -3.26 -12.01 12.27
CA LYS A 57 -3.46 -10.55 12.26
C LYS A 57 -2.39 -9.83 11.45
N ALA A 58 -1.99 -10.43 10.33
CA ALA A 58 -0.89 -9.95 9.49
C ALA A 58 -1.07 -10.44 8.05
N LEU A 59 -0.72 -9.61 7.07
CA LEU A 59 -0.72 -10.02 5.66
C LEU A 59 0.61 -10.65 5.29
N LEU A 60 0.53 -11.77 4.58
CA LEU A 60 1.70 -12.52 4.10
C LEU A 60 2.01 -12.20 2.63
N ASN A 61 1.01 -11.80 1.84
CA ASN A 61 1.18 -11.45 0.42
C ASN A 61 0.47 -10.13 0.08
N TYR A 62 1.10 -9.01 0.43
CA TYR A 62 0.48 -7.69 0.34
C TYR A 62 0.61 -6.99 -1.02
N GLY A 63 1.49 -7.46 -1.93
CA GLY A 63 1.74 -6.78 -3.20
C GLY A 63 0.48 -6.64 -4.06
N ILE A 64 -0.36 -7.67 -4.08
CA ILE A 64 -1.62 -7.67 -4.85
C ILE A 64 -2.61 -6.66 -4.24
N TRP A 65 -2.78 -6.66 -2.92
CA TRP A 65 -3.76 -5.79 -2.25
C TRP A 65 -3.37 -4.31 -2.29
N THR A 66 -2.08 -3.99 -2.14
CA THR A 66 -1.60 -2.60 -2.19
C THR A 66 -1.79 -1.98 -3.58
N SER A 67 -1.89 -2.76 -4.65
CA SER A 67 -2.19 -2.21 -5.99
C SER A 67 -3.64 -1.81 -6.19
N VAL A 68 -4.58 -2.39 -5.43
CA VAL A 68 -6.02 -2.15 -5.61
C VAL A 68 -6.51 -0.96 -4.78
N THR A 69 -5.72 -0.52 -3.79
CA THR A 69 -6.15 0.44 -2.77
C THR A 69 -5.48 1.82 -2.88
N ILE A 70 -4.52 2.00 -3.80
CA ILE A 70 -3.84 3.28 -4.03
C ILE A 70 -4.46 3.99 -5.24
#